data_AF-A0A0U4WLB9-F1
#
_entry.id   AF-A0A0U4WLB9-F1
#
_cell.length_a   1.000
_cell.length_b   1.000
_cell.length_c   1.000
_cell.angle_alpha   90.00
_cell.angle_beta   90.00
_cell.angle_gamma   90.00
#
_symmetry.space_group_name_H-M   'P 1'
#
loop_
_entity.id
_entity.type
_entity.pdbx_description
1 polymer ?
#
loop_
_entity_poly.entity_id
_entity_poly.type
_entity_poly.pdbx_seq_one_letter_code
_entity_poly.pdbx_strand_id
1 'polypeptide(L)'
;MSTLVYTPGSMVKKVFRQGERSLSRQELESRLENTYGTQLEQMGKSPVTIIDEVLELGTPFHTGASHAVIEMDVAFRDHIAEELVRYFLENKGPLTAEQCVKKLRRMNVVSYSFQMDKLPLQSDARFVQFEGSDLWYLARWKIANDALYAFLSEHQVKHVPLTQLYMQMEHELNLSRREYTFVLEGDERMRVVDDLVLVAYAKDTAEAEPEPSAEVPQVQEVAVETVEEEPQLPKDTQEQNQNQEVQSGIEEVAVAMVEVKTASVLEDVVVNVQDSTEKLELRIKEMEEEVLNHFKVNNMSAISQLVAEKEHCEQIVVALENVMKVINKQ
;
A
#
# COMPACT_ATOMS: atom_id res chain seq x y z
N MET A 1 21.72 10.37 0.83
CA MET A 1 20.71 10.72 -0.19
C MET A 1 20.09 9.42 -0.62
N SER A 2 18.76 9.37 -0.75
CA SER A 2 18.02 8.14 -1.08
C SER A 2 18.53 7.51 -2.39
N THR A 3 18.82 6.22 -2.34
CA THR A 3 19.29 5.38 -3.46
C THR A 3 18.10 4.89 -4.29
N LEU A 4 17.17 5.81 -4.62
CA LEU A 4 15.99 5.50 -5.43
C LEU A 4 16.38 5.38 -6.91
N VAL A 5 16.71 4.17 -7.35
CA VAL A 5 17.12 3.89 -8.73
C VAL A 5 15.93 3.35 -9.54
N TYR A 6 15.62 4.00 -10.66
CA TYR A 6 14.60 3.52 -11.60
C TYR A 6 15.16 2.40 -12.48
N THR A 7 14.29 1.49 -12.93
CA THR A 7 14.68 0.54 -13.99
C THR A 7 15.11 1.29 -15.27
N PRO A 8 16.01 0.74 -16.11
CA PRO A 8 16.50 1.39 -17.33
C PRO A 8 15.38 1.94 -18.23
N GLY A 9 14.34 1.12 -18.49
CA GLY A 9 13.17 1.55 -19.27
C GLY A 9 12.41 2.70 -18.62
N SER A 10 12.30 2.70 -17.29
CA SER A 10 11.62 3.77 -16.54
C SER A 10 12.41 5.07 -16.52
N MET A 11 13.75 5.01 -16.47
CA MET A 11 14.61 6.19 -16.61
C MET A 11 14.36 6.86 -17.96
N VAL A 12 14.38 6.10 -19.06
CA VAL A 12 14.12 6.64 -20.40
C VAL A 12 12.71 7.22 -20.48
N LYS A 13 11.67 6.53 -19.97
CA LYS A 13 10.29 7.05 -19.91
C LYS A 13 10.18 8.41 -19.20
N LYS A 14 10.92 8.61 -18.11
CA LYS A 14 10.90 9.87 -17.34
C LYS A 14 11.64 11.03 -18.02
N VAL A 15 12.61 10.73 -18.89
CA VAL A 15 13.38 11.76 -19.61
C VAL A 15 12.58 12.42 -20.73
N PHE A 16 11.63 11.69 -21.32
CA PHE A 16 10.67 12.26 -22.28
C PHE A 16 9.71 13.19 -21.55
N ARG A 17 9.60 14.44 -22.02
CA ARG A 17 8.64 15.41 -21.49
C ARG A 17 7.24 15.10 -22.00
N GLN A 18 6.23 15.61 -21.29
CA GLN A 18 4.83 15.45 -21.71
C GLN A 18 4.63 15.98 -23.14
N GLY A 19 4.20 15.10 -24.04
CA GLY A 19 3.92 15.43 -25.45
C GLY A 19 5.11 15.23 -26.39
N GLU A 20 6.33 14.95 -25.89
CA GLU A 20 7.45 14.55 -26.73
C GLU A 20 7.25 13.11 -27.23
N ARG A 21 7.47 12.88 -28.52
CA ARG A 21 7.33 11.56 -29.16
C ARG A 21 8.63 11.02 -29.72
N SER A 22 9.61 11.87 -29.89
CA SER A 22 10.92 11.51 -30.41
C SER A 22 11.97 12.43 -29.86
N LEU A 23 13.17 11.90 -29.65
CA LEU A 23 14.36 12.65 -29.24
C LEU A 23 15.56 12.14 -30.02
N SER A 24 16.53 13.02 -30.25
CA SER A 24 17.82 12.57 -30.76
C SER A 24 18.56 11.77 -29.70
N ARG A 25 19.36 10.78 -30.13
CA ARG A 25 20.13 9.94 -29.20
C ARG A 25 21.08 10.77 -28.31
N GLN A 26 21.75 11.76 -28.90
CA GLN A 26 22.63 12.68 -28.14
C GLN A 26 21.87 13.50 -27.09
N GLU A 27 20.67 13.97 -27.44
CA GLU A 27 19.83 14.71 -26.49
C GLU A 27 19.33 13.79 -25.37
N LEU A 28 18.95 12.55 -25.70
CA LEU A 28 18.53 11.57 -24.71
C LEU A 28 19.68 11.22 -23.74
N GLU A 29 20.88 11.00 -24.26
CA GLU A 29 22.09 10.76 -23.47
C GLU A 29 22.37 11.93 -22.53
N SER A 30 22.37 13.16 -23.05
CA SER A 30 22.60 14.36 -22.24
C SER A 30 21.54 14.54 -21.15
N ARG A 31 20.26 14.29 -21.46
CA ARG A 31 19.19 14.40 -20.46
C ARG A 31 19.25 13.29 -19.41
N LEU A 32 19.59 12.06 -19.79
CA LEU A 32 19.83 10.97 -18.85
C LEU A 32 20.98 11.29 -17.89
N GLU A 33 22.10 11.79 -18.43
CA GLU A 33 23.25 12.20 -17.63
C GLU A 33 22.91 13.36 -16.68
N ASN A 34 22.18 14.38 -17.15
CA ASN A 34 21.78 15.52 -16.33
C ASN A 34 20.76 15.13 -15.23
N THR A 35 19.88 14.16 -15.48
CA THR A 35 18.80 13.81 -14.55
C THR A 35 19.22 12.71 -13.57
N TYR A 36 20.01 11.74 -14.05
CA TYR A 36 20.32 10.50 -13.34
C TYR A 36 21.82 10.24 -13.22
N GLY A 37 22.70 11.18 -13.59
CA GLY A 37 24.16 10.96 -13.63
C GLY A 37 24.75 10.30 -12.38
N THR A 38 24.35 10.76 -11.19
CA THR A 38 24.80 10.16 -9.92
C THR A 38 24.32 8.72 -9.72
N GLN A 39 23.12 8.39 -10.21
CA GLN A 39 22.58 7.03 -10.16
C GLN A 39 23.26 6.13 -11.18
N LEU A 40 23.53 6.65 -12.38
CA LEU A 40 24.24 5.94 -13.45
C LEU A 40 25.66 5.55 -13.04
N GLU A 41 26.37 6.48 -12.39
CA GLU A 41 27.70 6.24 -11.83
C GLU A 41 27.69 5.12 -10.78
N GLN A 42 26.68 5.11 -9.89
CA GLN A 42 26.52 4.06 -8.86
C GLN A 42 26.26 2.68 -9.47
N MET A 43 25.48 2.62 -10.55
CA MET A 43 25.22 1.39 -11.28
C MET A 43 26.39 0.95 -12.18
N GLY A 44 27.39 1.82 -12.38
CA GLY A 44 28.48 1.59 -13.33
C GLY A 44 28.01 1.50 -14.79
N LYS A 45 26.85 2.06 -15.12
CA LYS A 45 26.26 2.04 -16.48
C LYS A 45 26.43 3.40 -17.15
N SER A 46 26.69 3.41 -18.46
CA SER A 46 26.69 4.65 -19.24
C SER A 46 25.29 4.93 -19.83
N PRO A 47 24.95 6.20 -20.13
CA PRO A 47 23.69 6.53 -20.80
C PRO A 47 23.48 5.74 -22.10
N VAL A 48 24.57 5.52 -22.86
CA VAL A 48 24.57 4.75 -24.11
C VAL A 48 24.13 3.31 -23.87
N THR A 49 24.70 2.65 -22.85
CA THR A 49 24.37 1.25 -22.53
C THR A 49 22.92 1.08 -22.09
N ILE A 50 22.36 2.07 -21.38
CA ILE A 50 20.95 2.04 -20.97
C ILE A 50 20.02 2.20 -22.18
N ILE A 51 20.36 3.09 -23.10
CA ILE A 51 19.57 3.27 -24.33
C ILE A 51 19.55 1.97 -25.14
N ASP A 52 20.70 1.33 -25.32
CA ASP A 52 20.77 0.07 -26.06
C ASP A 52 20.01 -1.06 -25.36
N GLU A 53 20.14 -1.19 -24.03
CA GLU A 53 19.36 -2.14 -23.22
C GLU A 53 17.85 -1.91 -23.38
N VAL A 54 17.40 -0.66 -23.36
CA VAL A 54 15.98 -0.30 -23.50
C VAL A 54 15.45 -0.59 -24.89
N LEU A 55 16.25 -0.42 -25.94
CA LEU A 55 15.86 -0.72 -27.32
C LEU A 55 15.78 -2.23 -27.61
N GLU A 56 16.49 -3.06 -26.85
CA GLU A 56 16.43 -4.52 -26.96
C GLU A 56 15.27 -5.12 -26.15
N LEU A 57 14.88 -4.47 -25.07
CA LEU A 57 13.75 -4.86 -24.22
C LEU A 57 12.43 -4.43 -24.89
N GLY A 58 11.34 -5.18 -24.68
CA GLY A 58 9.99 -4.91 -25.21
C GLY A 58 9.31 -3.65 -24.62
N THR A 59 10.02 -2.53 -24.68
CA THR A 59 9.66 -1.20 -24.17
C THR A 59 8.96 -0.39 -25.27
N PRO A 60 8.36 0.77 -24.95
CA PRO A 60 7.77 1.63 -25.97
C PRO A 60 8.78 2.28 -26.92
N PHE A 61 10.09 2.02 -26.79
CA PHE A 61 11.09 2.76 -27.54
C PHE A 61 11.60 1.95 -28.72
N HIS A 62 11.65 2.60 -29.88
CA HIS A 62 12.28 2.03 -31.05
C HIS A 62 13.16 3.06 -31.75
N THR A 63 14.07 2.54 -32.58
CA THR A 63 14.84 3.40 -33.47
C THR A 63 13.90 3.92 -34.57
N GLY A 64 13.89 5.23 -34.80
CA GLY A 64 13.10 5.86 -35.86
C GLY A 64 13.67 5.62 -37.26
N ALA A 65 13.28 6.48 -38.21
CA ALA A 65 13.77 6.39 -39.60
C ALA A 65 15.30 6.56 -39.74
N SER A 66 15.97 7.10 -38.73
CA SER A 66 17.42 7.20 -38.62
C SER A 66 17.86 6.66 -37.27
N HIS A 67 19.00 5.95 -37.24
CA HIS A 67 19.63 5.47 -36.00
C HIS A 67 19.96 6.58 -34.99
N ALA A 68 19.91 7.85 -35.41
CA ALA A 68 20.12 9.01 -34.56
C ALA A 68 18.86 9.45 -33.78
N VAL A 69 17.68 8.93 -34.12
CA VAL A 69 16.40 9.34 -33.51
C VAL A 69 15.77 8.15 -32.82
N ILE A 70 15.40 8.35 -31.56
CA ILE A 70 14.64 7.38 -30.76
C ILE A 70 13.22 7.89 -30.68
N GLU A 71 12.29 7.05 -31.13
CA GLU A 71 10.87 7.32 -31.14
C GLU A 71 10.21 6.52 -30.03
N MET A 72 9.19 7.11 -29.41
CA MET A 72 8.37 6.48 -28.39
C MET A 72 7.03 6.14 -29.00
N ASP A 73 6.70 4.85 -29.01
CA ASP A 73 5.40 4.34 -29.40
C ASP A 73 4.34 4.94 -28.49
N VAL A 74 3.50 5.79 -29.07
CA VAL A 74 2.28 6.22 -28.41
C VAL A 74 1.27 5.11 -28.63
N ALA A 75 1.13 4.23 -27.64
CA ALA A 75 0.07 3.23 -27.63
C ALA A 75 -1.27 3.96 -27.84
N PHE A 76 -1.83 3.85 -29.04
CA PHE A 76 -3.09 4.48 -29.39
C PHE A 76 -4.20 3.74 -28.63
N ARG A 77 -4.59 4.31 -27.48
CA ARG A 77 -5.76 3.90 -26.66
C ARG A 77 -5.81 2.40 -26.38
N ASP A 78 -4.76 1.87 -25.74
CA ASP A 78 -4.89 0.58 -25.10
C ASP A 78 -5.88 0.69 -23.94
N HIS A 79 -7.06 0.09 -24.11
CA HIS A 79 -8.12 0.10 -23.12
C HIS A 79 -7.66 -0.49 -21.78
N ILE A 80 -6.79 -1.51 -21.80
CA ILE A 80 -6.23 -2.10 -20.59
C ILE A 80 -5.36 -1.07 -19.86
N ALA A 81 -4.50 -0.37 -20.60
CA ALA A 81 -3.63 0.65 -20.02
C ALA A 81 -4.43 1.85 -19.47
N GLU A 82 -5.50 2.28 -20.16
CA GLU A 82 -6.41 3.33 -19.67
C GLU A 82 -7.12 2.92 -18.37
N GLU A 83 -7.64 1.70 -18.32
CA GLU A 83 -8.26 1.13 -17.12
C GLU A 83 -7.28 1.02 -15.97
N LEU A 84 -6.05 0.55 -16.24
CA LEU A 84 -4.98 0.52 -15.24
C LEU A 84 -4.69 1.92 -14.70
N VAL A 85 -4.47 2.92 -15.56
CA VAL A 85 -4.25 4.30 -15.10
C VAL A 85 -5.39 4.75 -14.18
N ARG A 86 -6.65 4.49 -14.55
CA ARG A 86 -7.80 4.79 -13.68
C ARG A 86 -7.67 4.12 -12.31
N TYR A 87 -7.36 2.82 -12.27
CA TYR A 87 -7.18 2.09 -11.01
C TYR A 87 -6.04 2.62 -10.15
N PHE A 88 -4.92 3.02 -10.73
CA PHE A 88 -3.83 3.62 -9.97
C PHE A 88 -4.27 4.93 -9.29
N LEU A 89 -5.12 5.72 -9.96
CA LEU A 89 -5.65 6.97 -9.42
C LEU A 89 -6.73 6.78 -8.36
N GLU A 90 -7.56 5.76 -8.51
CA GLU A 90 -8.57 5.39 -7.51
C GLU A 90 -7.92 4.76 -6.28
N ASN A 91 -6.98 3.84 -6.47
CA ASN A 91 -6.22 3.20 -5.39
C ASN A 91 -5.30 4.17 -4.67
N LYS A 92 -4.91 5.27 -5.34
CA LYS A 92 -4.03 6.32 -4.80
C LYS A 92 -2.72 5.74 -4.24
N GLY A 93 -2.13 4.76 -4.94
CA GLY A 93 -0.94 4.05 -4.46
C GLY A 93 -0.43 3.02 -5.48
N PRO A 94 0.85 2.60 -5.35
CA PRO A 94 1.46 1.63 -6.25
C PRO A 94 0.77 0.26 -6.18
N LEU A 95 0.92 -0.53 -7.25
CA LEU A 95 0.30 -1.85 -7.38
C LEU A 95 1.30 -2.85 -7.99
N THR A 96 1.21 -4.11 -7.58
CA THR A 96 1.96 -5.19 -8.24
C THR A 96 1.29 -5.59 -9.56
N ALA A 97 2.04 -6.24 -10.46
CA ALA A 97 1.48 -6.78 -11.70
C ALA A 97 0.32 -7.76 -11.44
N GLU A 98 0.43 -8.59 -10.39
CA GLU A 98 -0.63 -9.52 -10.00
C GLU A 98 -1.90 -8.82 -9.54
N GLN A 99 -1.75 -7.76 -8.73
CA GLN A 99 -2.87 -6.93 -8.27
C GLN A 99 -3.58 -6.25 -9.45
N CYS A 100 -2.81 -5.76 -10.43
CA CYS A 100 -3.34 -5.20 -11.67
C CYS A 100 -4.22 -6.21 -12.41
N VAL A 101 -3.74 -7.45 -12.63
CA VAL A 101 -4.51 -8.50 -13.31
C VAL A 101 -5.76 -8.89 -12.52
N LYS A 102 -5.64 -9.03 -11.19
CA LYS A 102 -6.77 -9.37 -10.32
C LYS A 102 -7.87 -8.30 -10.40
N LYS A 103 -7.49 -7.02 -10.44
CA LYS A 103 -8.45 -5.90 -10.60
C LYS A 103 -9.08 -5.89 -12.00
N LEU A 104 -8.29 -6.07 -13.06
CA LEU A 104 -8.79 -6.14 -14.43
C LEU A 104 -9.78 -7.29 -14.64
N ARG A 105 -9.55 -8.45 -14.01
CA ARG A 105 -10.47 -9.61 -14.04
C ARG A 105 -11.78 -9.33 -13.30
N ARG A 106 -11.71 -8.73 -12.10
CA ARG A 106 -12.92 -8.34 -11.33
C ARG A 106 -13.84 -7.41 -12.12
N MET A 107 -13.27 -6.60 -12.99
CA MET A 107 -13.97 -5.61 -13.80
C MET A 107 -14.31 -6.14 -15.21
N ASN A 108 -14.06 -7.42 -15.47
CA ASN A 108 -14.28 -8.09 -16.76
C ASN A 108 -13.58 -7.43 -17.96
N VAL A 109 -12.48 -6.70 -17.72
CA VAL A 109 -11.66 -6.09 -18.79
C VAL A 109 -10.80 -7.17 -19.47
N VAL A 110 -10.34 -8.16 -18.71
CA VAL A 110 -9.52 -9.27 -19.20
C VAL A 110 -10.03 -10.63 -18.72
N SER A 111 -9.81 -11.67 -19.53
CA SER A 111 -10.13 -13.06 -19.20
C SER A 111 -9.23 -13.63 -18.09
N TYR A 112 -9.68 -14.70 -17.43
CA TYR A 112 -8.85 -15.51 -16.52
C TYR A 112 -7.66 -16.16 -17.24
N SER A 113 -7.76 -16.42 -18.54
CA SER A 113 -6.67 -16.93 -19.38
C SER A 113 -5.66 -15.85 -19.79
N PHE A 114 -5.88 -14.59 -19.40
CA PHE A 114 -4.95 -13.50 -19.71
C PHE A 114 -3.65 -13.69 -18.93
N GLN A 115 -2.54 -13.70 -19.66
CA GLN A 115 -1.18 -13.86 -19.17
C GLN A 115 -0.63 -12.52 -18.68
N MET A 116 0.14 -12.52 -17.59
CA MET A 116 0.70 -11.30 -17.01
C MET A 116 1.67 -10.58 -17.94
N ASP A 117 2.41 -11.31 -18.77
CA ASP A 117 3.38 -10.77 -19.74
C ASP A 117 2.74 -9.87 -20.81
N LYS A 118 1.41 -9.96 -20.96
CA LYS A 118 0.65 -9.12 -21.89
C LYS A 118 0.18 -7.81 -21.27
N LEU A 119 0.48 -7.55 -20.01
CA LEU A 119 0.15 -6.29 -19.37
C LEU A 119 0.96 -5.15 -20.01
N PRO A 120 0.33 -4.00 -20.29
CA PRO A 120 1.00 -2.87 -20.91
C PRO A 120 1.91 -2.09 -19.94
N LEU A 121 2.37 -2.70 -18.84
CA LEU A 121 3.18 -2.01 -17.81
C LEU A 121 4.58 -1.68 -18.32
N GLN A 122 5.22 -2.63 -19.02
CA GLN A 122 6.53 -2.40 -19.64
C GLN A 122 6.41 -1.59 -20.92
N SER A 123 5.39 -1.86 -21.75
CA SER A 123 5.21 -1.24 -23.05
C SER A 123 4.60 0.16 -23.02
N ASP A 124 3.86 0.56 -21.98
CA ASP A 124 3.29 1.92 -21.90
C ASP A 124 4.19 2.86 -21.10
N ALA A 125 4.43 4.05 -21.64
CA ALA A 125 5.31 5.06 -21.03
C ALA A 125 4.77 5.65 -19.71
N ARG A 126 3.48 5.48 -19.41
CA ARG A 126 2.84 6.02 -18.21
C ARG A 126 3.15 5.23 -16.96
N PHE A 127 3.67 4.01 -17.07
CA PHE A 127 4.03 3.17 -15.93
C PHE A 127 5.55 3.11 -15.78
N VAL A 128 6.01 3.25 -14.54
CA VAL A 128 7.42 3.19 -14.15
C VAL A 128 7.60 2.24 -12.97
N GLN A 129 8.79 1.68 -12.86
CA GLN A 129 9.17 0.70 -11.85
C GLN A 129 10.57 1.04 -11.34
N PHE A 130 10.79 0.86 -10.04
CA PHE A 130 12.10 0.99 -9.41
C PHE A 130 12.86 -0.33 -9.48
N GLU A 131 14.18 -0.26 -9.54
CA GLU A 131 15.02 -1.45 -9.52
C GLU A 131 14.87 -2.18 -8.19
N GLY A 132 14.73 -3.52 -8.24
CA GLY A 132 14.51 -4.36 -7.06
C GLY A 132 13.08 -4.34 -6.50
N SER A 133 12.15 -3.60 -7.11
CA SER A 133 10.76 -3.51 -6.66
C SER A 133 9.78 -4.15 -7.63
N ASP A 134 8.82 -4.94 -7.13
CA ASP A 134 7.72 -5.50 -7.91
C ASP A 134 6.54 -4.53 -8.09
N LEU A 135 6.64 -3.37 -7.45
CA LEU A 135 5.62 -2.35 -7.46
C LEU A 135 5.75 -1.44 -8.68
N TRP A 136 4.62 -1.26 -9.36
CA TRP A 136 4.48 -0.31 -10.44
C TRP A 136 3.98 1.03 -9.90
N TYR A 137 4.37 2.09 -10.58
CA TYR A 137 4.04 3.48 -10.26
C TYR A 137 3.61 4.22 -11.52
N LEU A 138 2.87 5.33 -11.35
CA LEU A 138 2.60 6.22 -12.47
C LEU A 138 3.78 7.18 -12.70
N ALA A 139 4.18 7.34 -13.96
CA ALA A 139 5.23 8.25 -14.39
C ALA A 139 4.95 9.71 -13.99
N ARG A 140 3.67 10.08 -13.83
CA ARG A 140 3.28 11.43 -13.40
C ARG A 140 3.45 11.69 -11.90
N TRP A 141 3.60 10.64 -11.09
CA TRP A 141 3.75 10.80 -9.65
C TRP A 141 5.11 11.36 -9.29
N LYS A 142 5.10 12.26 -8.31
CA LYS A 142 6.27 12.82 -7.65
C LYS A 142 6.56 12.01 -6.39
N ILE A 143 7.83 11.79 -6.12
CA ILE A 143 8.26 11.06 -4.93
C ILE A 143 8.16 11.99 -3.71
N ALA A 144 7.52 11.54 -2.64
CA ALA A 144 7.36 12.30 -1.39
C ALA A 144 8.33 11.88 -0.28
N ASN A 145 9.19 10.87 -0.51
CA ASN A 145 10.03 10.26 0.52
C ASN A 145 10.87 11.27 1.32
N ASP A 146 11.47 12.28 0.66
CA ASP A 146 12.27 13.30 1.37
C ASP A 146 11.43 14.19 2.28
N ALA A 147 10.24 14.61 1.82
CA ALA A 147 9.33 15.43 2.60
C ALA A 147 8.76 14.65 3.80
N LEU A 148 8.43 13.37 3.58
CA LEU A 148 7.97 12.47 4.64
C LEU A 148 9.08 12.22 5.67
N TYR A 149 10.30 11.94 5.23
CA TYR A 149 11.42 11.74 6.14
C TYR A 149 11.71 13.00 6.97
N ALA A 150 11.71 14.18 6.34
CA ALA A 150 11.90 15.44 7.06
C ALA A 150 10.83 15.64 8.14
N PHE A 151 9.57 15.43 7.79
CA PHE A 151 8.44 15.54 8.72
C PHE A 151 8.53 14.55 9.89
N LEU A 152 8.77 13.27 9.60
CA LEU A 152 8.91 12.23 10.62
C LEU A 152 10.12 12.50 11.52
N SER A 153 11.21 13.05 10.96
CA SER A 153 12.39 13.42 11.74
C SER A 153 12.19 14.62 12.66
N GLU A 154 11.39 15.61 12.23
CA GLU A 154 11.03 16.76 13.06
C GLU A 154 10.18 16.33 14.26
N HIS A 155 9.25 15.40 14.05
CA HIS A 155 8.34 14.90 15.08
C HIS A 155 8.91 13.69 15.87
N GLN A 156 10.13 13.24 15.55
CA GLN A 156 10.83 12.13 16.21
C GLN A 156 10.00 10.81 16.25
N VAL A 157 9.25 10.53 15.19
CA VAL A 157 8.37 9.36 15.12
C VAL A 157 9.11 8.13 14.59
N LYS A 158 9.46 7.20 15.50
CA LYS A 158 10.24 6.00 15.15
C LYS A 158 9.47 4.98 14.31
N HIS A 159 8.17 4.83 14.55
CA HIS A 159 7.30 3.87 13.86
C HIS A 159 5.95 4.48 13.51
N VAL A 160 5.47 4.30 12.28
CA VAL A 160 4.16 4.77 11.82
C VAL A 160 3.48 3.70 10.98
N PRO A 161 2.24 3.31 11.27
CA PRO A 161 1.46 2.46 10.37
C PRO A 161 1.33 3.10 8.98
N LEU A 162 1.47 2.33 7.92
CA LEU A 162 1.45 2.83 6.55
C LEU A 162 0.16 3.60 6.20
N THR A 163 -0.97 3.16 6.74
CA THR A 163 -2.26 3.84 6.61
C THR A 163 -2.23 5.24 7.24
N GLN A 164 -1.63 5.38 8.41
CA GLN A 164 -1.46 6.66 9.09
C GLN A 164 -0.49 7.56 8.32
N LEU A 165 0.60 7.01 7.78
CA LEU A 165 1.55 7.78 6.95
C LEU A 165 0.85 8.41 5.75
N TYR A 166 -0.05 7.67 5.08
CA TYR A 166 -0.82 8.22 3.96
C TYR A 166 -1.80 9.33 4.40
N MET A 167 -2.38 9.24 5.59
CA MET A 167 -3.22 10.31 6.14
C MET A 167 -2.39 11.55 6.47
N GLN A 168 -1.23 11.38 7.10
CA GLN A 168 -0.30 12.47 7.41
C GLN A 168 0.19 13.17 6.13
N MET A 169 0.47 12.40 5.09
CA MET A 169 0.84 12.94 3.78
C MET A 169 -0.25 13.85 3.19
N GLU A 170 -1.53 13.46 3.26
CA GLU A 170 -2.64 14.27 2.73
C GLU A 170 -2.99 15.46 3.64
N HIS A 171 -3.01 15.29 4.97
CA HIS A 171 -3.52 16.29 5.90
C HIS A 171 -2.45 17.25 6.45
N GLU A 172 -1.27 16.75 6.79
CA GLU A 172 -0.24 17.54 7.46
C GLU A 172 0.70 18.17 6.43
N LEU A 173 1.10 17.40 5.41
CA LEU A 173 2.02 17.86 4.37
C LEU A 173 1.32 18.49 3.15
N ASN A 174 -0.02 18.41 3.07
CA ASN A 174 -0.81 18.83 1.90
C ASN A 174 -0.33 18.18 0.57
N LEU A 175 0.23 16.98 0.65
CA LEU A 175 0.71 16.23 -0.50
C LEU A 175 -0.41 15.29 -0.97
N SER A 176 -1.12 15.69 -2.04
CA SER A 176 -2.21 14.87 -2.58
C SER A 176 -1.68 13.54 -3.12
N ARG A 177 -2.28 12.42 -2.69
CA ARG A 177 -1.97 11.08 -3.22
C ARG A 177 -2.28 10.88 -4.71
N ARG A 178 -2.95 11.84 -5.36
CA ARG A 178 -3.16 11.83 -6.81
C ARG A 178 -1.91 12.24 -7.59
N GLU A 179 -1.02 13.00 -6.95
CA GLU A 179 0.19 13.59 -7.54
C GLU A 179 1.47 13.09 -6.87
N TYR A 180 1.40 12.77 -5.58
CA TYR A 180 2.55 12.32 -4.78
C TYR A 180 2.40 10.85 -4.39
N THR A 181 3.53 10.16 -4.34
CA THR A 181 3.59 8.75 -3.96
C THR A 181 4.76 8.52 -3.00
N PHE A 182 4.56 7.59 -2.07
CA PHE A 182 5.59 7.09 -1.18
C PHE A 182 6.17 5.81 -1.79
N VAL A 183 7.49 5.76 -1.94
CA VAL A 183 8.21 4.60 -2.45
C VAL A 183 8.68 3.77 -1.27
N LEU A 184 8.11 2.57 -1.14
CA LEU A 184 8.27 1.69 0.03
C LEU A 184 9.67 1.06 0.12
N GLU A 185 10.27 0.70 -1.01
CA GLU A 185 11.45 -0.19 -1.05
C GLU A 185 12.76 0.53 -1.42
N GLY A 186 12.69 1.79 -1.85
CA GLY A 186 13.86 2.45 -2.43
C GLY A 186 14.54 3.48 -1.53
N ASP A 187 14.12 3.61 -0.27
CA ASP A 187 14.77 4.52 0.68
C ASP A 187 15.24 3.78 1.93
N GLU A 188 16.55 3.64 2.08
CA GLU A 188 17.17 2.95 3.23
C GLU A 188 16.79 3.57 4.59
N ARG A 189 16.39 4.86 4.59
CA ARG A 189 15.98 5.58 5.79
C ARG A 189 14.61 5.16 6.33
N MET A 190 13.77 4.59 5.48
CA MET A 190 12.39 4.22 5.81
C MET A 190 12.14 2.80 5.34
N ARG A 191 12.05 1.85 6.27
CA ARG A 191 11.78 0.45 5.96
C ARG A 191 10.37 0.09 6.36
N VAL A 192 9.67 -0.68 5.52
CA VAL A 192 8.32 -1.15 5.83
C VAL A 192 8.39 -2.61 6.26
N VAL A 193 7.92 -2.91 7.46
CA VAL A 193 7.82 -4.25 8.04
C VAL A 193 6.40 -4.43 8.54
N ASP A 194 5.66 -5.41 8.00
CA ASP A 194 4.29 -5.75 8.41
C ASP A 194 3.33 -4.53 8.48
N ASP A 195 3.32 -3.70 7.43
CA ASP A 195 2.57 -2.43 7.35
C ASP A 195 3.00 -1.32 8.34
N LEU A 196 4.11 -1.49 9.07
CA LEU A 196 4.74 -0.44 9.86
C LEU A 196 5.97 0.14 9.15
N VAL A 197 6.02 1.46 9.05
CA VAL A 197 7.16 2.21 8.53
C VAL A 197 8.09 2.55 9.69
N LEU A 198 9.27 1.96 9.67
CA LEU A 198 10.38 2.20 10.60
C LEU A 198 11.30 3.28 10.05
N VAL A 199 11.53 4.33 10.82
CA VAL A 199 12.40 5.45 10.44
C VAL A 199 13.76 5.31 11.14
N ALA A 200 14.81 5.16 10.34
CA ALA A 200 16.17 5.10 10.87
C ALA A 200 16.72 6.52 11.10
N TYR A 201 16.91 6.89 12.37
CA TYR A 201 17.58 8.13 12.73
C TYR A 201 19.07 7.90 12.94
N ALA A 202 19.91 8.82 12.45
CA ALA A 202 21.37 8.77 12.65
C ALA A 202 21.82 8.78 14.12
N LYS A 203 20.92 9.04 15.08
CA LYS A 203 21.19 8.95 16.52
C LYS A 203 21.05 7.54 17.10
N ASP A 204 20.30 6.66 16.45
CA ASP A 204 20.09 5.28 16.92
C ASP A 204 21.13 4.30 16.35
N THR A 205 21.94 4.71 15.36
CA THR A 205 23.03 3.88 14.79
C THR A 205 24.28 3.78 15.68
N ALA A 206 24.29 4.42 16.85
CA ALA A 206 25.38 4.32 17.81
C ALA A 206 25.18 3.18 18.84
N GLU A 207 24.01 2.54 18.90
CA GLU A 207 23.70 1.44 19.83
C GLU A 207 23.27 0.14 19.14
N ALA A 208 23.35 0.07 17.80
CA ALA A 208 23.21 -1.20 17.09
C ALA A 208 24.54 -1.96 17.13
N GLU A 209 24.77 -2.66 18.24
CA GLU A 209 25.76 -3.74 18.31
C GLU A 209 25.51 -4.75 17.17
N PRO A 210 26.57 -5.27 16.53
CA PRO A 210 26.44 -6.23 15.44
C PRO A 210 26.01 -7.59 16.01
N GLU A 211 25.00 -8.20 15.42
CA GLU A 211 24.76 -9.63 15.63
C GLU A 211 25.99 -10.46 15.25
N PRO A 212 26.29 -11.52 16.01
CA PRO A 212 26.76 -12.75 15.43
C PRO A 212 25.76 -13.88 15.68
N SER A 213 25.59 -14.67 14.62
CA SER A 213 24.79 -15.89 14.52
C SER A 213 24.98 -16.92 15.64
N ALA A 214 23.89 -17.67 15.85
CA ALA A 214 23.78 -19.07 16.26
C ALA A 214 24.09 -19.43 17.72
N GLU A 215 23.04 -19.80 18.47
CA GLU A 215 22.81 -21.16 18.98
C GLU A 215 21.54 -21.21 19.87
N VAL A 216 20.69 -22.21 19.64
CA VAL A 216 19.57 -22.62 20.50
C VAL A 216 20.16 -23.40 21.69
N PRO A 217 19.78 -23.17 22.97
CA PRO A 217 18.77 -24.05 23.61
C PRO A 217 17.93 -23.48 24.78
N GLN A 218 16.69 -24.00 24.82
CA GLN A 218 15.91 -24.50 25.98
C GLN A 218 15.41 -23.58 27.12
N VAL A 219 14.08 -23.48 27.19
CA VAL A 219 13.14 -23.73 28.31
C VAL A 219 13.65 -23.51 29.75
N GLN A 220 13.00 -22.58 30.47
CA GLN A 220 12.66 -22.74 31.89
C GLN A 220 11.38 -21.97 32.24
N GLU A 221 10.34 -22.72 32.61
CA GLU A 221 9.20 -22.27 33.42
C GLU A 221 9.68 -21.82 34.81
N VAL A 222 8.92 -20.93 35.49
CA VAL A 222 8.33 -21.12 36.84
C VAL A 222 7.89 -19.79 37.47
N ALA A 223 6.64 -19.80 37.97
CA ALA A 223 5.99 -19.04 39.06
C ALA A 223 5.93 -17.49 38.98
N VAL A 224 4.76 -16.85 38.86
CA VAL A 224 3.64 -16.70 39.84
C VAL A 224 4.08 -16.05 41.15
N GLU A 225 3.78 -14.76 41.32
CA GLU A 225 3.33 -14.24 42.61
C GLU A 225 2.39 -13.04 42.42
N THR A 226 1.16 -13.27 42.87
CA THR A 226 0.00 -12.39 43.06
C THR A 226 0.21 -11.42 44.22
N VAL A 227 -0.21 -10.15 44.08
CA VAL A 227 -0.72 -9.33 45.20
C VAL A 227 -1.85 -8.42 44.71
N GLU A 228 -3.08 -8.77 45.06
CA GLU A 228 -4.21 -7.85 45.25
C GLU A 228 -4.22 -7.40 46.72
N GLU A 229 -4.50 -6.12 47.00
CA GLU A 229 -5.47 -5.69 48.04
C GLU A 229 -5.63 -4.14 48.06
N GLU A 230 -6.82 -3.69 47.64
CA GLU A 230 -7.52 -2.47 48.06
C GLU A 230 -7.99 -2.60 49.54
N PRO A 231 -8.77 -1.68 50.18
CA PRO A 231 -9.06 -0.25 49.94
C PRO A 231 -8.95 0.60 51.24
N GLN A 232 -9.06 1.94 51.19
CA GLN A 232 -9.62 2.73 52.31
C GLN A 232 -10.00 4.20 51.94
N LEU A 233 -11.25 4.53 52.20
CA LEU A 233 -11.89 5.85 52.44
C LEU A 233 -12.54 5.76 53.85
N PRO A 234 -13.12 6.81 54.51
CA PRO A 234 -13.16 8.26 54.25
C PRO A 234 -12.93 9.14 55.52
N LYS A 235 -12.98 10.48 55.41
CA LYS A 235 -13.72 11.38 56.35
C LYS A 235 -13.69 12.86 55.95
N ASP A 236 -14.87 13.48 56.07
CA ASP A 236 -15.24 14.88 55.88
C ASP A 236 -14.50 15.88 56.79
N THR A 237 -14.40 17.16 56.37
CA THR A 237 -15.01 18.35 57.04
C THR A 237 -14.90 19.58 56.13
N GLN A 238 -15.95 20.40 56.16
CA GLN A 238 -16.36 21.48 55.26
C GLN A 238 -15.69 22.85 55.49
N GLU A 239 -16.07 23.81 54.59
CA GLU A 239 -16.11 25.29 54.70
C GLU A 239 -14.82 26.05 54.28
N GLN A 240 -14.82 27.09 53.42
CA GLN A 240 -15.84 28.06 52.98
C GLN A 240 -15.34 28.88 51.75
N ASN A 241 -16.22 29.09 50.76
CA ASN A 241 -16.55 30.35 50.05
C ASN A 241 -15.45 31.38 49.62
N GLN A 242 -15.25 31.60 48.31
CA GLN A 242 -15.89 32.67 47.49
C GLN A 242 -15.22 32.92 46.11
N ASN A 243 -16.06 32.99 45.07
CA ASN A 243 -16.02 33.80 43.83
C ASN A 243 -14.88 33.64 42.80
N GLN A 244 -15.19 33.07 41.63
CA GLN A 244 -15.50 33.86 40.43
C GLN A 244 -16.09 32.97 39.31
N GLU A 245 -17.26 33.39 38.82
CA GLU A 245 -17.88 32.92 37.58
C GLU A 245 -16.93 33.07 36.39
N VAL A 246 -16.88 32.03 35.54
CA VAL A 246 -16.87 32.03 34.06
C VAL A 246 -16.25 30.70 33.64
N GLN A 247 -17.08 29.68 33.36
CA GLN A 247 -16.83 28.53 32.45
C GLN A 247 -17.82 27.40 32.76
N SER A 248 -19.07 27.50 32.27
CA SER A 248 -19.99 26.36 32.21
C SER A 248 -20.65 26.27 30.83
N GLY A 249 -19.84 26.05 29.80
CA GLY A 249 -20.34 25.93 28.43
C GLY A 249 -19.48 25.10 27.48
N ILE A 250 -18.43 24.41 27.96
CA ILE A 250 -17.50 23.67 27.09
C ILE A 250 -17.50 22.15 27.40
N GLU A 251 -17.90 21.72 28.60
CA GLU A 251 -17.86 20.29 28.97
C GLU A 251 -19.03 19.45 28.44
N GLU A 252 -20.25 20.00 28.30
CA GLU A 252 -21.39 19.21 27.79
C GLU A 252 -21.28 18.87 26.29
N VAL A 253 -20.56 19.68 25.51
CA VAL A 253 -20.36 19.42 24.06
C VAL A 253 -19.30 18.34 23.83
N ALA A 254 -18.29 18.24 24.70
CA ALA A 254 -17.23 17.25 24.58
C ALA A 254 -17.71 15.83 24.87
N VAL A 255 -18.58 15.65 25.88
CA VAL A 255 -19.16 14.34 26.21
C VAL A 255 -20.17 13.90 25.15
N ALA A 256 -21.04 14.81 24.69
CA ALA A 256 -22.00 14.51 23.62
C ALA A 256 -21.31 14.22 22.27
N MET A 257 -20.20 14.90 21.93
CA MET A 257 -19.47 14.61 20.69
C MET A 257 -18.71 13.28 20.71
N VAL A 258 -18.29 12.79 21.89
CA VAL A 258 -17.61 11.48 22.03
C VAL A 258 -18.63 10.33 22.00
N GLU A 259 -19.80 10.51 22.61
CA GLU A 259 -20.92 9.55 22.51
C GLU A 259 -21.48 9.44 21.09
N VAL A 260 -21.63 10.56 20.37
CA VAL A 260 -22.12 10.54 18.97
C VAL A 260 -21.10 9.89 18.01
N LYS A 261 -19.79 10.07 18.24
CA LYS A 261 -18.75 9.44 17.42
C LYS A 261 -18.61 7.94 17.69
N THR A 262 -18.75 7.49 18.92
CA THR A 262 -18.73 6.05 19.26
C THR A 262 -19.99 5.34 18.78
N ALA A 263 -21.17 5.98 18.86
CA ALA A 263 -22.40 5.47 18.27
C ALA A 263 -22.32 5.35 16.74
N SER A 264 -21.75 6.36 16.05
CA SER A 264 -21.54 6.33 14.60
C SER A 264 -20.58 5.21 14.14
N VAL A 265 -19.50 4.97 14.90
CA VAL A 265 -18.57 3.88 14.58
C VAL A 265 -19.20 2.52 14.85
N LEU A 266 -20.01 2.38 15.89
CA LEU A 266 -20.76 1.15 16.17
C LEU A 266 -21.81 0.86 15.08
N GLU A 267 -22.51 1.88 14.59
CA GLU A 267 -23.45 1.75 13.47
C GLU A 267 -22.74 1.30 12.19
N ASP A 268 -21.59 1.90 11.87
CA ASP A 268 -20.76 1.48 10.73
C ASP A 268 -20.25 0.04 10.87
N VAL A 269 -19.88 -0.39 12.08
CA VAL A 269 -19.46 -1.78 12.34
C VAL A 269 -20.63 -2.75 12.18
N VAL A 270 -21.82 -2.39 12.66
CA VAL A 270 -23.03 -3.22 12.52
C VAL A 270 -23.41 -3.38 11.04
N VAL A 271 -23.40 -2.28 10.27
CA VAL A 271 -23.69 -2.31 8.82
C VAL A 271 -22.66 -3.17 8.09
N ASN A 272 -21.37 -3.01 8.37
CA ASN A 272 -20.31 -3.80 7.73
C ASN A 272 -20.39 -5.30 8.08
N VAL A 273 -20.77 -5.64 9.31
CA VAL A 273 -20.95 -7.04 9.74
C VAL A 273 -22.18 -7.65 9.08
N GLN A 274 -23.29 -6.91 8.96
CA GLN A 274 -24.48 -7.34 8.22
C GLN A 274 -24.18 -7.57 6.74
N ASP A 275 -23.57 -6.58 6.07
CA ASP A 275 -23.15 -6.68 4.67
C ASP A 275 -22.21 -7.87 4.41
N SER A 276 -21.29 -8.13 5.34
CA SER A 276 -20.35 -9.26 5.24
C SER A 276 -21.05 -10.60 5.44
N THR A 277 -22.06 -10.65 6.33
CA THR A 277 -22.87 -11.84 6.58
C THR A 277 -23.72 -12.16 5.35
N GLU A 278 -24.40 -11.18 4.76
CA GLU A 278 -25.22 -11.35 3.55
C GLU A 278 -24.38 -11.83 2.36
N LYS A 279 -23.17 -11.28 2.18
CA LYS A 279 -22.24 -11.72 1.12
C LYS A 279 -21.77 -13.15 1.32
N LEU A 280 -21.51 -13.56 2.57
CA LEU A 280 -21.13 -14.93 2.88
C LEU A 280 -22.29 -15.91 2.65
N GLU A 281 -23.52 -15.55 3.05
CA GLU A 281 -24.71 -16.36 2.78
C GLU A 281 -24.97 -16.52 1.28
N LEU A 282 -24.79 -15.45 0.50
CA LEU A 282 -24.90 -15.51 -0.96
C LEU A 282 -23.86 -16.46 -1.55
N ARG A 283 -22.59 -16.36 -1.12
CA ARG A 283 -21.52 -17.26 -1.58
C ARG A 283 -21.79 -18.71 -1.18
N ILE A 284 -22.34 -18.97 0.00
CA ILE A 284 -22.73 -20.33 0.43
C ILE A 284 -23.80 -20.90 -0.52
N LYS A 285 -24.81 -20.12 -0.91
CA LYS A 285 -25.82 -20.55 -1.89
C LYS A 285 -25.22 -20.81 -3.28
N GLU A 286 -24.33 -19.96 -3.74
CA GLU A 286 -23.62 -20.16 -5.02
C GLU A 286 -22.77 -21.44 -4.99
N MET A 287 -22.06 -21.71 -3.89
CA MET A 287 -21.29 -22.94 -3.71
C MET A 287 -22.17 -24.19 -3.73
N GLU A 288 -23.38 -24.13 -3.15
CA GLU A 288 -24.34 -25.25 -3.23
C GLU A 288 -24.76 -25.56 -4.68
N GLU A 289 -24.96 -24.54 -5.51
CA GLU A 289 -25.23 -24.70 -6.93
C GLU A 289 -24.02 -25.22 -7.72
N GLU A 290 -22.81 -24.77 -7.38
CA GLU A 290 -21.55 -25.24 -7.96
C GLU A 290 -21.30 -26.72 -7.63
N VAL A 291 -21.58 -27.16 -6.40
CA VAL A 291 -21.48 -28.58 -6.00
C VAL A 291 -22.42 -29.44 -6.84
N LEU A 292 -23.67 -29.00 -7.07
CA LEU A 292 -24.62 -29.72 -7.93
C LEU A 292 -24.12 -29.82 -9.39
N ASN A 293 -23.44 -28.80 -9.89
CA ASN A 293 -22.85 -28.81 -11.23
C ASN A 293 -21.62 -29.72 -11.32
N HIS A 294 -20.74 -29.70 -10.31
CA HIS A 294 -19.58 -30.60 -10.25
C HIS A 294 -19.97 -32.07 -10.03
N PHE A 295 -21.10 -32.32 -9.37
CA PHE A 295 -21.68 -33.66 -9.22
C PHE A 295 -22.14 -34.24 -10.57
N LYS A 296 -22.71 -33.42 -11.46
CA LYS A 296 -23.10 -33.85 -12.82
C LYS A 296 -21.89 -34.26 -13.68
N VAL A 297 -20.72 -33.68 -13.41
CA VAL A 297 -19.46 -33.95 -14.12
C VAL A 297 -18.57 -34.96 -13.37
N ASN A 298 -19.06 -35.51 -12.25
CA ASN A 298 -18.39 -36.52 -11.43
C ASN A 298 -16.98 -36.09 -10.95
N ASN A 299 -16.79 -34.79 -10.70
CA ASN A 299 -15.52 -34.23 -10.23
C ASN A 299 -15.49 -34.17 -8.70
N MET A 300 -15.22 -35.30 -8.07
CA MET A 300 -15.21 -35.44 -6.60
C MET A 300 -14.16 -34.58 -5.91
N SER A 301 -13.04 -34.29 -6.57
CA SER A 301 -11.98 -33.43 -6.00
C SER A 301 -12.44 -31.98 -5.83
N ALA A 302 -13.16 -31.44 -6.83
CA ALA A 302 -13.71 -30.09 -6.76
C ALA A 302 -14.82 -29.99 -5.70
N ILE A 303 -15.64 -31.04 -5.57
CA ILE A 303 -16.69 -31.12 -4.55
C ILE A 303 -16.08 -31.10 -3.14
N SER A 304 -15.02 -31.88 -2.88
CA SER A 304 -14.37 -31.88 -1.57
C SER A 304 -13.75 -30.52 -1.21
N GLN A 305 -13.22 -29.78 -2.19
CA GLN A 305 -12.70 -28.43 -1.97
C GLN A 305 -13.83 -27.44 -1.65
N LEU A 306 -14.95 -27.50 -2.39
CA LEU A 306 -16.12 -26.65 -2.15
C LEU A 306 -16.80 -26.93 -0.81
N VAL A 307 -16.81 -28.19 -0.35
CA VAL A 307 -17.34 -28.54 0.98
C VAL A 307 -16.45 -27.98 2.09
N ALA A 308 -15.12 -28.06 1.95
CA ALA A 308 -14.20 -27.46 2.92
C ALA A 308 -14.29 -25.93 2.94
N GLU A 309 -14.45 -25.29 1.77
CA GLU A 309 -14.69 -23.84 1.67
C GLU A 309 -16.03 -23.45 2.33
N LYS A 310 -17.09 -24.23 2.10
CA LYS A 310 -18.40 -24.04 2.74
C LYS A 310 -18.31 -24.15 4.26
N GLU A 311 -17.69 -25.19 4.80
CA GLU A 311 -17.50 -25.35 6.26
C GLU A 311 -16.74 -24.17 6.86
N HIS A 312 -15.72 -23.66 6.15
CA HIS A 312 -14.98 -22.48 6.60
C HIS A 312 -15.85 -21.21 6.58
N CYS A 313 -16.62 -20.99 5.51
CA CYS A 313 -17.56 -19.87 5.43
C CYS A 313 -18.62 -19.92 6.53
N GLU A 314 -19.20 -21.09 6.82
CA GLU A 314 -20.18 -21.28 7.90
C GLU A 314 -19.59 -20.96 9.28
N GLN A 315 -18.34 -21.37 9.54
CA GLN A 315 -17.64 -21.02 10.79
C GLN A 315 -17.46 -19.50 10.94
N ILE A 316 -17.14 -18.80 9.85
CA ILE A 316 -17.00 -17.34 9.85
C ILE A 316 -18.36 -16.66 10.09
N VAL A 317 -19.43 -17.15 9.47
CA VAL A 317 -20.79 -16.63 9.70
C VAL A 317 -21.18 -16.79 11.17
N VAL A 318 -20.96 -17.95 11.77
CA VAL A 318 -21.24 -18.18 13.20
C VAL A 318 -20.42 -17.24 14.09
N ALA A 319 -19.15 -16.98 13.75
CA ALA A 319 -18.33 -16.02 14.47
C ALA A 319 -18.88 -14.58 14.36
N LEU A 320 -19.31 -14.15 13.17
CA LEU A 320 -19.91 -12.84 12.94
C LEU A 320 -21.27 -12.69 13.64
N GLU A 321 -22.11 -13.71 13.64
CA GLU A 321 -23.35 -13.72 14.42
C GLU A 321 -23.10 -13.59 15.92
N ASN A 322 -22.05 -14.22 16.43
CA ASN A 322 -21.67 -14.09 17.85
C ASN A 322 -21.20 -12.67 18.17
N VAL A 323 -20.46 -12.03 17.27
CA VAL A 323 -20.09 -10.61 17.39
C VAL A 323 -21.34 -9.73 17.38
N MET A 324 -22.31 -9.96 16.48
CA MET A 324 -23.59 -9.25 16.48
C MET A 324 -24.39 -9.45 17.78
N LYS A 325 -24.40 -10.65 18.35
CA LYS A 325 -25.07 -10.93 19.63
C LYS A 325 -24.44 -10.23 20.82
N VAL A 326 -23.12 -10.00 20.79
CA VAL A 326 -22.40 -9.25 21.83
C VAL A 326 -22.69 -7.75 21.69
N ILE A 327 -22.72 -7.23 20.46
CA ILE A 327 -23.02 -5.82 20.17
C ILE A 327 -24.48 -5.48 20.52
N ASN A 328 -25.45 -6.37 20.24
CA ASN A 328 -26.87 -6.16 20.54
C ASN A 328 -27.27 -6.37 22.03
N LYS A 329 -26.34 -6.76 22.90
CA LYS A 329 -26.59 -6.99 24.34
C LYS A 329 -26.10 -5.84 25.25
N GLN A 330 -25.44 -4.83 24.69
CA GLN A 330 -25.12 -3.56 25.36
C GLN A 330 -26.27 -2.57 25.22
#